data_AF-A0A034V480-F1
#
_entry.id   AF-A0A034V480-F1
#
_cell.length_a   1.000
_cell.length_b   1.000
_cell.length_c   1.000
_cell.angle_alpha   90.00
_cell.angle_beta   90.00
_cell.angle_gamma   90.00
#
_symmetry.space_group_name_H-M   'P 1'
#
loop_
_entity.id
_entity.type
_entity.pdbx_description
1 polymer ?
#
loop_
_entity_poly.entity_id
_entity_poly.type
_entity_poly.pdbx_seq_one_letter_code
_entity_poly.pdbx_strand_id
1 'polypeptide(L)'
;AINRQYFKHIGEYDEGMDIWGGENIEISFRVWQCHGTIKIYPCSRIGHIFRKRRPYSAPDGKDTMKRNSLRAAHVWMDEFKEYFLKETNSARDMDYGDISARVELRNRLKCHDFSWYMKNVYPELQLPGQETKKS
;
A
#
# COMPACT_ATOMS: atom_id res chain seq x y z
N ALA A 1 8.39 -7.95 12.57
CA ALA A 1 7.93 -9.34 12.82
C ALA A 1 6.42 -9.33 12.97
N ILE A 2 5.74 -10.44 12.65
CA ILE A 2 4.28 -10.55 12.70
C ILE A 2 3.90 -11.95 13.19
N ASN A 3 2.81 -12.06 13.95
CA ASN A 3 2.28 -13.36 14.35
C ASN A 3 1.76 -14.10 13.10
N ARG A 4 2.12 -15.39 12.95
CA ARG A 4 1.77 -16.21 11.77
C ARG A 4 0.25 -16.35 11.56
N GLN A 5 -0.50 -16.58 12.63
CA GLN A 5 -1.96 -16.73 12.55
C GLN A 5 -2.62 -15.41 12.18
N TYR A 6 -2.13 -14.30 12.76
CA TYR A 6 -2.59 -12.96 12.40
C TYR A 6 -2.29 -12.65 10.92
N PHE A 7 -1.08 -12.92 10.44
CA PHE A 7 -0.70 -12.73 9.04
C PHE A 7 -1.62 -13.48 8.08
N LYS A 8 -1.96 -14.73 8.41
CA LYS A 8 -2.95 -15.54 7.67
C LYS A 8 -4.35 -14.94 7.72
N HIS A 9 -4.79 -14.54 8.91
CA HIS A 9 -6.12 -13.98 9.12
C HIS A 9 -6.35 -12.70 8.31
N ILE A 10 -5.36 -11.80 8.28
CA ILE A 10 -5.41 -10.58 7.46
C ILE A 10 -5.14 -10.84 5.98
N GLY A 11 -5.04 -12.10 5.53
CA GLY A 11 -4.98 -12.50 4.12
C GLY A 11 -3.60 -12.35 3.48
N GLU A 12 -2.53 -12.69 4.21
CA GLU A 12 -1.16 -12.85 3.73
C GLU A 12 -0.70 -11.68 2.83
N TYR A 13 0.08 -11.93 1.76
CA TYR A 13 0.33 -10.94 0.72
C TYR A 13 -0.68 -11.10 -0.43
N ASP A 14 -0.85 -10.06 -1.22
CA ASP A 14 -1.59 -10.14 -2.48
C ASP A 14 -0.79 -10.97 -3.48
N GLU A 15 -1.23 -12.21 -3.72
CA GLU A 15 -0.61 -13.14 -4.67
C GLU A 15 -0.62 -12.62 -6.12
N GLY A 16 -1.46 -11.62 -6.42
CA GLY A 16 -1.46 -10.95 -7.70
C GLY A 16 -0.34 -9.91 -7.87
N MET A 17 0.51 -9.65 -6.87
CA MET A 17 1.65 -8.73 -7.00
C MET A 17 2.87 -9.41 -7.63
N ASP A 18 3.56 -8.68 -8.50
CA ASP A 18 4.71 -9.19 -9.24
C ASP A 18 6.03 -8.70 -8.66
N ILE A 19 6.97 -9.63 -8.46
CA ILE A 19 8.42 -9.43 -8.24
C ILE A 19 8.79 -8.52 -7.07
N TRP A 20 8.59 -7.20 -7.20
CA TRP A 20 9.06 -6.23 -6.21
C TRP A 20 8.36 -4.87 -6.30
N GLY A 21 7.95 -4.37 -5.13
CA GLY A 21 7.50 -3.02 -4.89
C GLY A 21 5.99 -2.95 -4.69
N GLY A 22 5.55 -2.08 -3.78
CA GLY A 22 4.13 -1.84 -3.49
C GLY A 22 3.56 -2.73 -2.38
N GLU A 23 4.14 -3.91 -2.13
CA GLU A 23 3.65 -4.86 -1.12
C GLU A 23 3.76 -4.32 0.31
N ASN A 24 4.80 -3.52 0.57
CA ASN A 24 5.01 -2.87 1.86
C ASN A 24 3.97 -1.77 2.13
N ILE A 25 3.50 -1.07 1.10
CA ILE A 25 2.46 -0.04 1.20
C ILE A 25 1.09 -0.70 1.35
N GLU A 26 0.79 -1.73 0.55
CA GLU A 26 -0.45 -2.48 0.64
C GLU A 26 -0.68 -3.07 2.04
N ILE A 27 0.32 -3.78 2.58
CA ILE A 27 0.20 -4.37 3.91
C ILE A 27 0.12 -3.29 4.99
N SER A 28 0.73 -2.12 4.77
CA SER A 28 0.66 -1.01 5.72
C SER A 28 -0.76 -0.45 5.82
N PHE A 29 -1.38 -0.15 4.69
CA PHE A 29 -2.77 0.30 4.62
C PHE A 29 -3.72 -0.73 5.19
N ARG A 30 -3.57 -2.01 4.79
CA ARG A 30 -4.39 -3.10 5.29
C ARG A 30 -4.30 -3.27 6.80
N VAL A 31 -3.10 -3.31 7.37
CA VAL A 31 -2.94 -3.51 8.82
C VAL A 31 -3.63 -2.40 9.59
N TRP A 32 -3.43 -1.14 9.21
CA TRP A 32 -4.05 -0.01 9.91
C TRP A 32 -5.57 0.06 9.72
N GLN A 33 -6.05 -0.04 8.48
CA GLN A 33 -7.49 0.03 8.20
C GLN A 33 -8.24 -1.18 8.79
N CYS A 34 -7.61 -2.35 8.88
CA CYS A 34 -8.21 -3.56 9.42
C CYS A 34 -7.86 -3.79 10.90
N HIS A 35 -7.83 -2.71 11.70
CA HIS A 35 -7.78 -2.71 13.16
C HIS A 35 -6.44 -3.15 13.82
N GLY A 36 -5.39 -3.30 13.04
CA GLY A 36 -4.04 -3.56 13.52
C GLY A 36 -3.22 -2.29 13.75
N THR A 37 -1.95 -2.46 14.14
CA THR A 37 -1.01 -1.34 14.29
C THR A 37 0.38 -1.73 13.79
N ILE A 38 1.14 -0.74 13.32
CA ILE A 38 2.53 -0.91 12.89
C ILE A 38 3.41 -0.15 13.87
N LYS A 39 4.45 -0.80 14.37
CA LYS A 39 5.34 -0.25 15.40
C LYS A 39 6.80 -0.41 15.02
N ILE A 40 7.57 0.63 15.28
CA ILE A 40 9.04 0.61 15.20
C ILE A 40 9.54 0.51 16.64
N TYR A 41 10.35 -0.51 16.94
CA TYR A 41 10.89 -0.76 18.28
C TYR A 41 12.36 -0.33 18.35
N PRO A 42 12.71 0.77 19.05
CA PRO A 42 14.08 1.30 19.07
C PRO A 42 15.13 0.36 19.66
N CYS A 43 14.72 -0.60 20.48
CA CYS A 43 15.62 -1.60 21.06
C CYS A 43 15.99 -2.73 20.09
N SER A 44 15.22 -2.94 19.02
CA SER A 44 15.50 -3.96 18.01
C SER A 44 16.30 -3.35 16.86
N ARG A 45 17.57 -3.75 16.71
CA ARG A 45 18.50 -3.18 15.72
C ARG A 45 18.85 -4.22 14.66
N ILE A 46 18.57 -3.92 13.39
CA ILE A 46 18.92 -4.74 12.23
C ILE A 46 19.56 -3.82 11.19
N GLY A 47 20.77 -4.11 10.76
CA GLY A 47 21.44 -3.37 9.68
C GLY A 47 20.93 -3.81 8.31
N HIS A 48 20.62 -2.84 7.43
CA HIS A 48 20.25 -3.08 6.04
C HIS A 48 21.16 -2.27 5.11
N ILE A 49 21.77 -2.91 4.12
CA ILE A 49 22.62 -2.24 3.12
C ILE A 49 21.70 -1.65 2.04
N PHE A 50 21.46 -0.35 2.12
CA PHE A 50 20.68 0.36 1.13
C PHE A 50 21.44 0.44 -0.20
N ARG A 51 20.79 0.00 -1.28
CA ARG A 51 21.31 0.09 -2.65
C ARG A 51 20.64 1.24 -3.39
N LYS A 52 21.40 1.97 -4.21
CA LYS A 52 20.86 3.07 -5.04
C LYS A 52 20.05 2.60 -6.25
N ARG A 53 20.25 1.36 -6.71
CA ARG A 53 19.62 0.79 -7.90
C ARG A 53 19.11 -0.61 -7.59
N ARG A 54 18.01 -0.99 -8.26
CA ARG A 54 17.46 -2.34 -8.17
C ARG A 54 18.42 -3.32 -8.85
N PRO A 55 18.80 -4.43 -8.19
CA PRO A 55 19.69 -5.43 -8.77
C PRO A 55 18.99 -6.31 -9.82
N TYR A 56 17.65 -6.32 -9.85
CA TYR A 56 16.84 -7.12 -10.76
C TYR A 56 15.79 -6.23 -11.42
N SER A 57 15.61 -6.43 -12.73
CA SER A 57 14.49 -5.89 -13.49
C SER A 57 13.47 -6.99 -13.72
N ALA A 58 12.22 -6.64 -14.00
CA ALA A 58 11.24 -7.61 -14.44
C ALA A 58 11.74 -8.29 -15.74
N PRO A 59 11.62 -9.63 -15.88
CA PRO A 59 12.12 -10.36 -17.05
C PRO A 59 11.56 -9.85 -18.38
N ASP A 60 10.37 -9.26 -18.34
CA ASP A 60 9.62 -8.73 -19.48
C ASP A 60 9.69 -7.19 -19.59
N GLY A 61 10.51 -6.54 -18.75
CA GLY A 61 10.63 -5.08 -18.72
C GLY A 61 9.40 -4.34 -18.20
N LYS A 62 8.39 -5.04 -17.65
CA LYS A 62 7.20 -4.40 -17.09
C LYS A 62 7.52 -3.61 -15.83
N ASP A 63 6.77 -2.52 -15.65
CA ASP A 63 6.81 -1.69 -14.45
C ASP A 63 6.00 -2.36 -13.33
N THR A 64 6.58 -3.39 -12.72
CA THR A 64 5.94 -4.17 -11.65
C THR A 64 5.58 -3.32 -10.43
N MET A 65 6.41 -2.30 -10.13
CA MET A 65 6.12 -1.37 -9.04
C MET A 65 4.83 -0.60 -9.30
N LYS A 66 4.65 -0.07 -10.50
CA LYS A 66 3.44 0.69 -10.84
C LYS A 66 2.21 -0.22 -10.85
N ARG A 67 2.31 -1.42 -11.40
CA ARG A 67 1.24 -2.43 -11.37
C ARG A 67 0.82 -2.78 -9.94
N ASN A 68 1.78 -3.08 -9.06
CA ASN A 68 1.50 -3.44 -7.67
C ASN A 68 0.93 -2.24 -6.88
N SER A 69 1.43 -1.04 -7.12
CA SER A 69 0.88 0.20 -6.53
C SER A 69 -0.56 0.46 -6.98
N LEU A 70 -0.91 0.16 -8.24
CA LEU A 70 -2.30 0.23 -8.71
C LEU A 70 -3.19 -0.76 -7.97
N ARG A 71 -2.77 -2.02 -7.82
CA ARG A 71 -3.53 -3.01 -7.02
C ARG A 71 -3.78 -2.52 -5.60
N ALA A 72 -2.75 -1.98 -4.95
CA ALA A 72 -2.89 -1.41 -3.61
C ALA A 72 -3.85 -0.21 -3.58
N ALA A 73 -3.71 0.72 -4.53
CA ALA A 73 -4.53 1.92 -4.60
C ALA A 73 -6.01 1.61 -4.86
N HIS A 74 -6.30 0.70 -5.80
CA HIS A 74 -7.67 0.32 -6.14
C HIS A 74 -8.38 -0.41 -5.00
N VAL A 75 -7.65 -1.16 -4.16
CA VAL A 75 -8.25 -1.89 -3.02
C VAL A 75 -8.37 -1.02 -1.77
N TRP A 76 -7.37 -0.18 -1.49
CA TRP A 76 -7.21 0.42 -0.15
C TRP A 76 -7.33 1.94 -0.08
N MET A 77 -7.27 2.67 -1.20
CA MET A 77 -7.22 4.14 -1.20
C MET A 77 -8.53 4.84 -1.55
N ASP A 78 -9.62 4.09 -1.79
CA ASP A 78 -10.94 4.64 -2.08
C ASP A 78 -10.90 5.74 -3.17
N GLU A 79 -11.46 6.92 -2.91
CA GLU A 79 -11.40 8.10 -3.78
C GLU A 79 -10.00 8.76 -3.84
N PHE A 80 -9.16 8.55 -2.83
CA PHE A 80 -7.82 9.16 -2.77
C PHE A 80 -6.85 8.56 -3.79
N LYS A 81 -7.18 7.40 -4.38
CA LYS A 81 -6.42 6.86 -5.51
C LYS A 81 -6.35 7.83 -6.69
N GLU A 82 -7.32 8.74 -6.84
CA GLU A 82 -7.32 9.74 -7.90
C GLU A 82 -6.12 10.68 -7.81
N TYR A 83 -5.61 10.98 -6.60
CA TYR A 83 -4.38 11.75 -6.45
C TYR A 83 -3.18 10.99 -7.03
N PHE A 84 -3.08 9.69 -6.73
CA PHE A 84 -2.03 8.83 -7.28
C PHE A 84 -2.12 8.70 -8.82
N LEU A 85 -3.34 8.52 -9.36
CA LEU A 85 -3.58 8.40 -10.79
C LEU A 85 -3.33 9.72 -11.55
N LYS A 86 -3.54 10.88 -10.91
CA LYS A 86 -3.22 12.19 -11.49
C LYS A 86 -1.71 12.40 -11.63
N GLU A 87 -0.94 12.06 -10.60
CA GLU A 87 0.53 12.17 -10.64
C GLU A 87 1.15 11.14 -11.58
N THR A 88 0.48 10.00 -11.77
CA THR A 88 0.99 8.89 -12.58
C THR A 88 0.09 8.65 -13.79
N ASN A 89 0.01 9.60 -14.72
CA ASN A 89 -0.85 9.49 -15.93
C ASN A 89 -0.70 8.15 -16.68
N SER A 90 0.53 7.61 -16.78
CA SER A 90 0.79 6.30 -17.42
C SER A 90 0.21 5.08 -16.69
N ALA A 91 -0.32 5.26 -15.49
CA ALA A 91 -0.89 4.19 -14.67
C ALA A 91 -2.40 4.02 -14.92
N ARG A 92 -3.10 5.00 -15.50
CA ARG A 92 -4.56 4.92 -15.67
C ARG A 92 -5.01 3.76 -16.57
N ASP A 93 -4.28 3.55 -17.66
CA ASP A 93 -4.60 2.52 -18.65
C ASP A 93 -3.81 1.22 -18.45
N MET A 94 -3.06 1.11 -17.35
CA MET A 94 -2.25 -0.06 -17.05
C MET A 94 -3.12 -1.16 -16.42
N ASP A 95 -3.07 -2.35 -17.01
CA ASP A 95 -3.70 -3.53 -16.43
C ASP A 95 -3.02 -3.93 -15.11
N TYR A 96 -3.84 -4.04 -14.06
CA TYR A 96 -3.42 -4.47 -12.73
C TYR A 96 -4.01 -5.83 -12.34
N GLY A 97 -4.75 -6.48 -13.23
CA GLY A 97 -5.38 -7.79 -13.03
C GLY A 97 -6.56 -7.76 -12.06
N ASP A 98 -7.12 -8.93 -11.78
CA ASP A 98 -8.26 -9.07 -10.86
C ASP A 98 -7.86 -8.81 -9.40
N ILE A 99 -8.69 -8.03 -8.70
CA ILE A 99 -8.53 -7.66 -7.28
C ILE A 99 -9.73 -8.08 -6.44
N SER A 100 -10.68 -8.83 -7.00
CA SER A 100 -11.94 -9.19 -6.34
C SER A 100 -11.72 -9.87 -4.99
N ALA A 101 -10.81 -10.84 -4.92
CA ALA A 101 -10.45 -11.51 -3.65
C ALA A 101 -9.92 -10.54 -2.58
N ARG A 102 -9.23 -9.46 -3.00
CA ARG A 102 -8.71 -8.44 -2.08
C ARG A 102 -9.79 -7.50 -1.57
N VAL A 103 -10.72 -7.11 -2.44
CA VAL A 103 -11.90 -6.32 -2.09
C VAL A 103 -12.81 -7.12 -1.15
N GLU A 104 -13.06 -8.39 -1.44
CA GLU A 104 -13.83 -9.29 -0.57
C GLU A 104 -13.18 -9.43 0.80
N LEU A 105 -11.85 -9.55 0.86
CA LEU A 105 -11.17 -9.60 2.15
C LEU A 105 -11.39 -8.33 2.96
N ARG A 106 -11.22 -7.15 2.34
CA ARG A 106 -11.45 -5.86 2.99
C ARG A 106 -12.86 -5.78 3.58
N ASN A 107 -13.85 -6.21 2.81
CA ASN A 107 -15.25 -6.27 3.24
C ASN A 107 -15.45 -7.25 4.40
N ARG A 108 -14.90 -8.47 4.30
CA ARG A 108 -15.00 -9.51 5.34
C ARG A 108 -14.40 -9.08 6.67
N LEU A 109 -13.26 -8.40 6.62
CA LEU A 109 -12.57 -7.88 7.80
C LEU A 109 -13.18 -6.57 8.34
N LYS A 110 -14.17 -6.01 7.64
CA LYS A 110 -14.87 -4.76 7.98
C LYS A 110 -13.89 -3.61 8.23
N CYS A 111 -12.90 -3.48 7.36
CA CYS A 111 -11.85 -2.48 7.52
C CYS A 111 -12.42 -1.06 7.37
N HIS A 112 -11.77 -0.10 8.04
CA HIS A 112 -12.05 1.32 7.85
C HIS A 112 -11.75 1.78 6.42
N ASP A 113 -12.31 2.91 6.04
CA ASP A 113 -12.00 3.59 4.78
C ASP A 113 -10.65 4.33 4.84
N PHE A 114 -10.18 4.79 3.69
CA PHE A 114 -8.92 5.53 3.60
C PHE A 114 -9.03 6.93 4.21
N SER A 115 -10.23 7.53 4.21
CA SER A 115 -10.52 8.77 4.92
C SER A 115 -10.20 8.65 6.42
N TRP A 116 -10.59 7.54 7.05
CA TRP A 116 -10.25 7.23 8.43
C TRP A 116 -8.75 7.06 8.62
N TYR A 117 -8.05 6.39 7.69
CA TYR A 117 -6.60 6.24 7.75
C TYR A 117 -5.89 7.60 7.74
N MET A 118 -6.27 8.48 6.82
CA MET A 118 -5.71 9.83 6.72
C MET A 118 -5.95 10.63 7.99
N LYS A 119 -7.15 10.53 8.58
CA LYS A 119 -7.48 11.28 9.79
C LYS A 119 -6.82 10.75 11.06
N ASN A 120 -6.68 9.43 11.21
CA ASN A 120 -6.31 8.80 12.49
C ASN A 120 -4.90 8.23 12.52
N VAL A 121 -4.31 7.94 11.35
CA VAL A 121 -3.02 7.26 11.25
C VAL A 121 -1.96 8.17 10.64
N TYR A 122 -2.31 8.96 9.62
CA TYR A 122 -1.36 9.88 8.97
C TYR A 122 -1.92 11.29 8.72
N PRO A 123 -2.35 12.02 9.78
CA PRO A 123 -2.97 13.33 9.64
C PRO A 123 -2.01 14.43 9.18
N GLU A 124 -0.69 14.22 9.28
CA GLU A 124 0.32 15.17 8.83
C GLU A 124 0.52 15.16 7.31
N LEU A 125 0.00 14.16 6.60
CA LEU A 125 0.11 14.08 5.15
C LEU A 125 -0.78 15.13 4.49
N GLN A 126 -0.15 16.12 3.86
CA GLN A 126 -0.85 17.17 3.12
C GLN A 126 -1.32 16.65 1.76
N LEU A 127 -2.61 16.80 1.48
CA LEU A 127 -3.16 16.46 0.18
C LEU A 127 -2.84 17.54 -0.86
N PRO A 128 -2.59 17.17 -2.13
CA PRO A 128 -2.39 18.13 -3.20
C PRO A 128 -3.56 19.13 -3.28
N GLY A 129 -3.25 20.43 -3.23
CA GLY A 129 -4.23 21.53 -3.23
C GLY A 129 -4.70 22.00 -1.86
N GLN A 130 -4.33 21.31 -0.77
CA GLN A 130 -4.50 21.83 0.60
C GLN A 130 -3.23 22.57 1.02
N GLU A 131 -3.06 23.80 0.55
CA GLU A 131 -2.01 24.68 1.10
C GLU A 131 -2.42 25.12 2.51
N THR A 132 -1.73 24.59 3.53
CA THR A 132 -1.77 25.22 4.85
C THR A 132 -1.06 26.56 4.74
N LYS A 133 -1.80 27.67 4.87
CA LYS A 133 -1.18 28.97 5.18
C LYS A 133 -0.29 28.75 6.39
N LYS A 134 1.03 28.83 6.20
CA LYS A 134 1.98 28.87 7.32
C LYS A 134 1.56 30.05 8.18
N SER A 135 1.09 29.77 9.39
CA SER A 135 0.95 30.78 10.44
C SER A 135 2.31 31.20 10.96
#